data_AF-A0A1M6WBV5-F1
#
_entry.id   AF-A0A1M6WBV5-F1
#
_cell.length_a   1.000
_cell.length_b   1.000
_cell.length_c   1.000
_cell.angle_alpha   90.00
_cell.angle_beta   90.00
_cell.angle_gamma   90.00
#
_symmetry.space_group_name_H-M   'P 1'
#
loop_
_entity.id
_entity.type
_entity.pdbx_description
1 polymer ?
#
loop_
_entity_poly.entity_id
_entity_poly.type
_entity_poly.pdbx_seq_one_letter_code
_entity_poly.pdbx_strand_id
1 'polypeptide(L)'
;MSAMPTPVRSHPCPADPADLVGRWVRLDHGASAAIGVLDDARREGGSGGWEWTLRTAEGVLSGRGPLAARPLTDPAELRSARRGLRAHRADLAEYGAPDDPALTLAAEDLDLLELEAAARP
;
A
#
# COMPACT_ATOMS: atom_id res chain seq x y z
N MET A 1 -30.05 -5.75 36.55
CA MET A 1 -29.83 -5.49 35.10
C MET A 1 -28.34 -5.25 34.91
N SER A 2 -27.60 -6.28 34.48
CA SER A 2 -26.15 -6.17 34.28
C SER A 2 -25.87 -5.50 32.94
N ALA A 3 -25.12 -4.39 32.98
CA ALA A 3 -24.58 -3.76 31.78
C ALA A 3 -23.51 -4.68 31.18
N MET A 4 -23.72 -5.13 29.94
CA MET A 4 -22.66 -5.77 29.16
C MET A 4 -21.54 -4.75 28.91
N PRO A 5 -20.26 -5.08 29.14
CA PRO A 5 -19.16 -4.26 28.68
C PRO A 5 -19.15 -4.28 27.15
N THR A 6 -19.28 -3.10 26.54
CA THR A 6 -19.09 -2.92 25.11
C THR A 6 -17.65 -3.30 24.76
N PRO A 7 -17.41 -4.15 23.75
CA PRO A 7 -16.05 -4.42 23.31
C PRO A 7 -15.47 -3.13 22.74
N VAL A 8 -14.46 -2.58 23.43
CA VAL A 8 -13.60 -1.53 22.88
C VAL A 8 -12.94 -2.15 21.66
N ARG A 9 -13.37 -1.73 20.46
CA ARG A 9 -12.63 -2.04 19.24
C ARG A 9 -11.29 -1.35 19.37
N SER A 10 -10.26 -2.11 19.74
CA SER A 10 -8.87 -1.72 19.63
C SER A 10 -8.65 -1.38 18.16
N HIS A 11 -8.71 -0.11 17.81
CA HIS A 11 -8.22 0.31 16.51
C HIS A 11 -6.71 0.04 16.57
N PRO A 12 -6.16 -0.81 15.67
CA PRO A 12 -4.72 -0.97 15.62
C PRO A 12 -4.12 0.44 15.50
N CYS A 13 -3.22 0.78 16.42
CA CYS A 13 -2.51 2.05 16.37
C CYS A 13 -1.91 2.16 14.95
N PRO A 14 -2.16 3.23 14.21
CA PRO A 14 -1.56 3.39 12.89
C PRO A 14 -0.05 3.29 13.05
N ALA A 15 0.57 2.36 12.32
CA ALA A 15 2.01 2.22 12.33
C ALA A 15 2.63 3.52 11.82
N ASP A 16 3.85 3.82 12.26
CA ASP A 16 4.58 4.95 11.71
C ASP A 16 4.77 4.71 10.20
N PRO A 17 4.29 5.59 9.30
CA PRO A 17 4.47 5.43 7.86
C PRO A 17 5.92 5.20 7.43
N ALA A 18 6.89 5.76 8.15
CA ALA A 18 8.31 5.51 7.87
C ALA A 18 8.71 4.04 8.05
N ASP A 19 8.09 3.31 8.98
CA ASP A 19 8.35 1.89 9.23
C ASP A 19 7.70 0.96 8.18
N LEU A 20 6.86 1.54 7.32
CA LEU A 20 6.13 0.81 6.29
C LEU A 20 6.71 1.00 4.87
N VAL A 21 7.81 1.75 4.75
CA VAL A 21 8.51 1.91 3.47
C VAL A 21 9.01 0.55 2.95
N GLY A 22 8.84 0.32 1.66
CA GLY A 22 9.15 -0.94 0.97
C GLY A 22 8.11 -2.03 1.14
N ARG A 23 6.92 -1.72 1.68
CA ARG A 23 5.86 -2.70 1.96
C ARG A 23 4.56 -2.38 1.23
N TRP A 24 3.74 -3.40 1.01
CA TRP A 24 2.37 -3.23 0.56
C TRP A 24 1.50 -2.65 1.68
N VAL A 25 0.98 -1.45 1.43
CA VAL A 25 0.15 -0.72 2.38
C VAL A 25 -1.18 -0.33 1.77
N ARG A 26 -2.16 -0.12 2.65
CA ARG A 26 -3.23 0.81 2.39
C ARG A 26 -2.83 2.16 2.99
N LEU A 27 -2.82 3.16 2.14
CA LEU A 27 -2.52 4.55 2.46
C LEU A 27 -3.83 5.34 2.47
N ASP A 28 -4.23 5.85 3.63
CA ASP A 28 -5.35 6.78 3.76
C ASP A 28 -4.78 8.21 3.77
N HIS A 29 -5.14 9.01 2.76
CA HIS A 29 -4.68 10.38 2.56
C HIS A 29 -5.85 11.33 2.33
N GLY A 30 -6.13 12.21 3.29
CA GLY A 30 -7.31 13.08 3.26
C GLY A 30 -8.62 12.26 3.29
N ALA A 31 -9.44 12.39 2.26
CA ALA A 31 -10.70 11.65 2.10
C ALA A 31 -10.58 10.43 1.16
N SER A 32 -9.38 10.15 0.67
CA SER A 32 -9.10 9.09 -0.30
C SER A 32 -8.22 8.01 0.30
N ALA A 33 -8.30 6.81 -0.26
CA ALA A 33 -7.43 5.71 0.07
C ALA A 33 -6.83 5.09 -1.19
N ALA A 34 -5.56 4.75 -1.12
CA ALA A 34 -4.82 4.07 -2.19
C ALA A 34 -4.14 2.82 -1.63
N ILE A 35 -3.89 1.85 -2.50
CA ILE A 35 -3.19 0.60 -2.17
C ILE A 35 -1.98 0.49 -3.09
N GLY A 36 -0.82 0.24 -2.51
CA GLY A 36 0.44 0.21 -3.24
C GLY A 36 1.62 -0.11 -2.34
N VAL A 37 2.82 -0.13 -2.93
CA VAL A 37 4.08 -0.18 -2.21
C VAL A 37 4.47 1.24 -1.80
N LEU A 38 4.70 1.47 -0.51
CA LEU A 38 5.14 2.77 -0.01
C LEU A 38 6.63 2.93 -0.29
N ASP A 39 7.02 3.80 -1.22
CA ASP A 39 8.42 3.99 -1.64
C ASP A 39 9.16 5.00 -0.75
N ASP A 40 8.47 6.04 -0.29
CA ASP A 40 9.02 7.03 0.63
C ASP A 40 7.94 7.52 1.58
N ALA A 41 8.32 7.78 2.82
CA ALA A 41 7.51 8.46 3.82
C ALA A 41 8.42 9.19 4.79
N ARG A 42 8.44 10.51 4.69
CA ARG A 42 9.25 11.39 5.53
C ARG A 42 8.39 12.44 6.22
N ARG A 43 8.70 12.73 7.49
CA ARG A 43 8.07 13.83 8.22
C ARG A 43 8.50 15.17 7.62
N GLU A 44 7.53 16.05 7.38
CA GLU A 44 7.82 17.45 7.12
C GLU A 44 8.19 18.16 8.43
N GLY A 45 9.32 18.86 8.43
CA GLY A 45 9.74 19.67 9.57
C GLY A 45 8.77 20.83 9.81
N GLY A 46 8.25 20.94 11.04
CA GLY A 46 7.48 22.10 11.52
C GLY A 46 5.96 22.04 11.34
N SER A 47 5.44 21.30 10.36
CA SER A 47 3.98 21.18 10.09
C SER A 47 3.33 19.94 10.69
N GLY A 48 4.13 18.94 11.09
CA GLY A 48 3.63 17.64 11.56
C GLY A 48 3.07 16.74 10.44
N GLY A 49 3.16 17.18 9.18
CA GLY A 49 2.75 16.43 8.00
C GLY A 49 3.78 15.40 7.54
N TRP A 50 3.39 14.65 6.51
CA TRP A 50 4.24 13.71 5.80
C TRP A 50 4.40 14.15 4.37
N GLU A 51 5.56 13.90 3.79
CA GLU A 51 5.75 13.80 2.35
C GLU A 51 5.96 12.33 2.01
N TRP A 52 5.30 11.86 0.97
CA TRP A 52 5.24 10.43 0.67
C TRP A 52 5.16 10.16 -0.83
N THR A 53 5.59 8.94 -1.18
CA THR A 53 5.47 8.38 -2.52
C THR A 53 4.98 6.94 -2.41
N LEU A 54 3.93 6.61 -3.16
CA LEU A 54 3.27 5.32 -3.18
C LEU A 54 3.21 4.83 -4.62
N ARG A 55 3.71 3.63 -4.87
CA ARG A 55 3.67 2.98 -6.16
C ARG A 55 2.50 2.01 -6.23
N THR A 56 1.59 2.25 -7.14
CA THR A 56 0.40 1.44 -7.39
C THR A 56 0.51 0.74 -8.75
N ALA A 57 -0.43 -0.16 -9.05
CA ALA A 57 -0.49 -0.82 -10.36
C ALA A 57 -0.75 0.16 -11.52
N GLU A 58 -1.30 1.34 -11.21
CA GLU A 58 -1.64 2.38 -12.17
C GLU A 58 -0.54 3.45 -12.32
N GLY A 59 0.48 3.40 -11.47
CA GLY A 59 1.61 4.34 -11.49
C GLY A 59 2.00 4.83 -10.10
N VAL A 60 2.80 5.90 -10.07
CA VAL A 60 3.31 6.47 -8.82
C VAL A 60 2.44 7.65 -8.38
N LEU A 61 1.93 7.57 -7.15
CA LEU A 61 1.25 8.64 -6.46
C LEU A 61 2.21 9.31 -5.47
N SER A 62 2.18 10.63 -5.40
CA SER A 62 2.96 11.38 -4.40
C SER A 62 2.06 12.41 -3.75
N GLY A 63 2.35 12.72 -2.48
CA GLY A 63 1.56 13.70 -1.76
C GLY A 63 2.23 14.25 -0.52
N ARG A 64 1.55 15.24 0.06
CA ARG A 64 1.95 15.91 1.29
C ARG A 64 0.76 16.08 2.22
N GLY A 65 1.01 16.09 3.53
CA GLY A 65 0.01 16.35 4.56
C GLY A 65 -0.20 15.19 5.53
N PRO A 66 -1.35 15.12 6.22
CA PRO A 66 -1.67 14.02 7.12
C PRO A 66 -1.67 12.69 6.38
N LEU A 67 -1.06 11.68 6.99
CA LEU A 67 -0.89 10.36 6.41
C LEU A 67 -1.20 9.30 7.46
N ALA A 68 -2.04 8.34 7.11
CA ALA A 68 -2.21 7.11 7.85
C ALA A 68 -1.91 5.94 6.90
N ALA A 69 -1.05 5.03 7.34
CA ALA A 69 -0.69 3.85 6.57
C ALA A 69 -0.89 2.62 7.44
N ARG A 70 -1.37 1.54 6.82
CA ARG A 70 -1.42 0.21 7.44
C ARG A 70 -0.91 -0.84 6.47
N PRO A 71 -0.23 -1.90 6.95
CA PRO A 71 0.06 -3.07 6.12
C PRO A 71 -1.22 -3.58 5.45
N LEU A 72 -1.11 -4.10 4.22
CA LEU A 72 -2.24 -4.50 3.39
C LEU A 72 -2.93 -5.79 3.88
N THR A 73 -3.58 -5.67 5.03
CA THR A 73 -4.35 -6.62 5.85
C THR A 73 -5.39 -7.53 5.19
N ASP A 74 -6.14 -6.95 4.27
CA ASP A 74 -7.46 -7.48 3.96
C ASP A 74 -7.39 -8.48 2.79
N PRO A 75 -7.95 -9.70 2.90
CA PRO A 75 -7.91 -10.68 1.81
C PRO A 75 -8.62 -10.26 0.52
N ALA A 76 -9.62 -9.37 0.59
CA ALA A 76 -10.25 -8.81 -0.61
C ALA A 76 -9.36 -7.73 -1.23
N GLU A 77 -8.75 -6.85 -0.42
CA GLU A 77 -7.78 -5.86 -0.89
C GLU A 77 -6.56 -6.54 -1.56
N LEU A 78 -6.00 -7.58 -0.94
CA LEU A 78 -4.90 -8.39 -1.50
C LEU A 78 -5.26 -9.02 -2.84
N ARG A 79 -6.44 -9.66 -2.93
CA ARG A 79 -6.90 -10.27 -4.19
C ARG A 79 -7.09 -9.23 -5.28
N SER A 80 -7.61 -8.05 -4.92
CA SER A 80 -7.78 -6.95 -5.86
C SER A 80 -6.43 -6.42 -6.36
N ALA A 81 -5.48 -6.16 -5.46
CA ALA A 81 -4.13 -5.71 -5.81
C ALA A 81 -3.42 -6.73 -6.71
N ARG A 82 -3.47 -8.01 -6.35
CA ARG A 82 -2.93 -9.12 -7.15
C ARG A 82 -3.52 -9.15 -8.55
N ARG A 83 -4.84 -8.97 -8.68
CA ARG A 83 -5.52 -8.94 -9.98
C ARG A 83 -5.08 -7.72 -10.79
N GLY A 84 -5.00 -6.55 -10.16
CA GLY A 84 -4.55 -5.30 -10.81
C GLY A 84 -3.14 -5.41 -11.37
N LEU A 85 -2.18 -5.87 -10.56
CA LEU A 85 -0.80 -6.08 -10.99
C LEU A 85 -0.68 -7.08 -12.13
N ARG A 86 -1.43 -8.19 -12.08
CA ARG A 86 -1.41 -9.19 -13.16
C ARG A 86 -1.94 -8.63 -14.47
N ALA A 87 -2.99 -7.81 -14.41
CA ALA A 87 -3.51 -7.13 -15.58
C ALA A 87 -2.49 -6.11 -16.12
N HIS A 88 -1.95 -5.24 -15.25
CA HIS A 88 -0.94 -4.25 -15.65
C HIS A 88 0.31 -4.91 -16.27
N ARG A 89 0.80 -5.99 -15.67
CA ARG A 89 1.92 -6.76 -16.21
C ARG A 89 1.59 -7.38 -17.57
N ALA A 90 0.37 -7.87 -17.78
CA ALA A 90 -0.06 -8.40 -19.07
C ALA A 90 -0.10 -7.28 -20.13
N ASP A 91 -0.63 -6.11 -19.78
CA ASP A 91 -0.65 -4.95 -20.66
C ASP A 91 0.76 -4.51 -21.04
N LEU A 92 1.69 -4.45 -20.08
CA LEU A 92 3.10 -4.14 -20.34
C LEU A 92 3.78 -5.20 -21.22
N ALA A 93 3.46 -6.48 -21.05
CA ALA A 93 4.03 -7.55 -21.86
C ALA A 93 3.50 -7.54 -23.30
N GLU A 94 2.26 -7.10 -23.50
CA GLU A 94 1.61 -7.06 -24.82
C GLU A 94 1.92 -5.77 -25.59
N TYR A 95 1.96 -4.63 -24.90
CA TYR A 95 2.04 -3.30 -25.52
C TYR A 95 3.28 -2.48 -25.13
N GLY A 96 4.06 -2.94 -24.15
CA GLY A 96 5.27 -2.26 -23.68
C GLY A 96 6.47 -2.45 -24.59
N ALA A 97 7.55 -1.73 -24.28
CA ALA A 97 8.82 -1.90 -24.98
C ALA A 97 9.47 -3.26 -24.62
N PRO A 98 10.26 -3.88 -25.52
CA PRO A 98 10.89 -5.19 -25.29
C PRO A 98 11.78 -5.28 -24.04
N ASP A 99 12.28 -4.14 -23.55
CA ASP A 99 13.11 -4.02 -22.34
C ASP A 99 12.53 -2.98 -21.37
N ASP A 100 11.20 -2.86 -21.32
CA ASP A 100 10.55 -1.90 -20.43
C ASP A 100 10.84 -2.25 -18.96
N PRO A 101 11.55 -1.38 -18.20
CA PRO A 101 11.81 -1.64 -16.78
C PRO A 101 10.53 -1.75 -15.95
N ALA A 102 9.40 -1.19 -16.41
CA ALA A 102 8.12 -1.33 -15.74
C ALA A 102 7.64 -2.79 -15.69
N LEU A 103 8.00 -3.62 -16.68
CA LEU A 103 7.60 -5.03 -16.69
C LEU A 103 8.30 -5.82 -15.57
N THR A 104 9.59 -5.56 -15.38
CA THR A 104 10.37 -6.14 -14.28
C THR A 104 9.84 -5.66 -12.94
N LEU A 105 9.59 -4.36 -12.80
CA LEU A 105 9.05 -3.78 -11.58
C LEU A 105 7.68 -4.35 -11.19
N ALA A 106 6.79 -4.52 -12.17
CA ALA A 106 5.47 -5.14 -11.93
C ALA A 106 5.58 -6.62 -11.50
N ALA A 107 6.61 -7.34 -11.95
CA ALA A 107 6.89 -8.70 -11.49
C ALA A 107 7.41 -8.71 -10.04
N GLU A 108 8.36 -7.84 -9.72
CA GLU A 108 8.91 -7.67 -8.37
C GLU A 108 7.81 -7.29 -7.35
N ASP A 109 6.91 -6.38 -7.74
CA ASP A 109 5.78 -5.95 -6.92
C ASP A 109 4.78 -7.07 -6.66
N LEU A 110 4.54 -7.91 -7.66
CA LEU A 110 3.69 -9.09 -7.50
C LEU A 110 4.37 -10.10 -6.56
N ASP A 111 5.66 -10.36 -6.71
CA ASP A 111 6.41 -11.28 -5.85
C ASP A 111 6.42 -10.79 -4.39
N LEU A 112 6.62 -9.50 -4.16
CA LEU A 112 6.53 -8.89 -2.83
C LEU A 112 5.13 -9.05 -2.23
N LEU A 113 4.08 -8.83 -3.02
CA LEU A 113 2.69 -9.01 -2.56
C LEU A 113 2.41 -10.45 -2.14
N GLU A 114 2.91 -11.43 -2.91
CA GLU A 114 2.75 -12.85 -2.61
C GLU A 114 3.53 -13.24 -1.34
N LEU A 115 4.74 -12.71 -1.16
CA LEU A 115 5.55 -12.91 0.05
C LEU A 115 4.83 -12.39 1.29
N GLU A 116 4.31 -11.16 1.24
CA GLU A 116 3.58 -10.56 2.36
C GLU A 116 2.27 -11.29 2.67
N ALA A 117 1.58 -11.79 1.65
CA ALA A 117 0.38 -12.60 1.82
C ALA A 117 0.70 -13.96 2.46
N ALA A 118 1.82 -14.58 2.09
CA ALA A 118 2.27 -15.88 2.62
C ALA A 118 2.86 -15.79 4.04
N ALA A 119 3.42 -14.63 4.43
CA ALA A 119 3.92 -14.39 5.79
C ALA A 119 2.81 -14.31 6.85
N ARG A 120 1.54 -14.52 6.47
CA ARG A 120 0.41 -14.55 7.39
C ARG A 120 0.16 -15.96 7.94
N PRO A 121 -0.05 -16.08 9.27
CA PRO A 121 -0.45 -17.35 9.89
C PRO A 121 -1.89 -17.75 9.52
#